data_AF-A0A2V4HGE3-F1
#
_entry.id   AF-A0A2V4HGE3-F1
#
_cell.length_a   1.000
_cell.length_b   1.000
_cell.length_c   1.000
_cell.angle_alpha   90.00
_cell.angle_beta   90.00
_cell.angle_gamma   90.00
#
_symmetry.space_group_name_H-M   'P 1'
#
loop_
_entity.id
_entity.type
_entity.pdbx_description
1 polymer ?
#
loop_
_entity_poly.entity_id
_entity_poly.type
_entity_poly.pdbx_seq_one_letter_code
_entity_poly.pdbx_strand_id
1 'polypeptide(L)'
;MVMLMMGNNPRNNKQQFGGNYQGQSNVGNIIDYIKKGDTSKIVEIFGSNGDIKNLVRSPVITKTQLRKFYDPIVALRDSVVNNQKANRDEIKAKLAIMIPLLQYSLRNARDAEPFIEKLQEMIKAVIDGSDDDLVKRLDRFSDVFQAVIAYSKEKQ
;
A
#
# COMPACT_ATOMS: atom_id res chain seq x y z
N MET A 1 28.15 -60.14 14.64
CA MET A 1 27.71 -59.32 15.79
C MET A 1 28.18 -57.88 15.53
N VAL A 2 27.21 -57.02 15.23
CA VAL A 2 27.18 -55.54 15.16
C VAL A 2 28.37 -54.76 14.59
N MET A 3 28.08 -54.15 13.43
CA MET A 3 28.78 -53.10 12.69
C MET A 3 28.70 -51.76 13.45
N LEU A 4 29.82 -51.07 13.67
CA LEU A 4 29.84 -49.69 14.19
C LEU A 4 30.28 -48.74 13.08
N MET A 5 29.30 -48.12 12.41
CA MET A 5 29.48 -46.94 11.59
C MET A 5 29.49 -45.71 12.52
N MET A 6 30.60 -44.99 12.61
CA MET A 6 30.62 -43.67 13.24
C MET A 6 30.17 -42.62 12.22
N GLY A 7 29.01 -42.03 12.48
CA GLY A 7 28.35 -41.05 11.64
C GLY A 7 28.97 -39.66 11.69
N ASN A 8 28.89 -38.99 10.55
CA ASN A 8 29.08 -37.56 10.37
C ASN A 8 28.22 -36.74 11.34
N ASN A 9 28.82 -35.72 11.95
CA ASN A 9 28.06 -34.61 12.50
C ASN A 9 28.87 -33.30 12.42
N PRO A 10 28.39 -32.33 11.62
CA PRO A 10 28.43 -30.95 12.06
C PRO A 10 27.02 -30.34 12.01
N ARG A 11 26.30 -30.45 13.13
CA ARG A 11 25.19 -29.55 13.46
C ARG A 11 25.73 -28.39 14.28
N ASN A 12 25.86 -27.22 13.66
CA ASN A 12 25.57 -25.95 14.32
C ASN A 12 25.53 -24.82 13.29
N ASN A 13 24.53 -24.87 12.41
CA ASN A 13 24.11 -23.69 11.66
C ASN A 13 23.16 -22.90 12.57
N LYS A 14 23.72 -22.07 13.45
CA LYS A 14 22.94 -21.05 14.18
C LYS A 14 22.47 -20.03 13.15
N GLN A 15 21.28 -20.27 12.60
CA GLN A 15 20.48 -19.26 11.93
C GLN A 15 20.24 -18.13 12.93
N GLN A 16 21.03 -17.06 12.80
CA GLN A 16 20.75 -15.79 13.46
C GLN A 16 19.60 -15.14 12.69
N PHE A 17 18.38 -15.53 13.05
CA PHE A 17 17.20 -14.70 12.83
C PHE A 17 17.30 -13.51 13.80
N GLY A 18 18.10 -12.52 13.41
CA GLY A 18 18.16 -11.21 14.05
C GLY A 18 16.94 -10.40 13.64
N GLY A 19 15.83 -10.62 14.35
CA GLY A 19 14.63 -9.83 14.21
C GLY A 19 14.87 -8.39 14.67
N ASN A 20 14.91 -7.46 13.72
CA ASN A 20 14.62 -6.05 13.95
C ASN A 20 13.27 -5.74 13.31
N TYR A 21 12.19 -6.18 13.96
CA TYR A 21 10.84 -5.69 13.65
C TYR A 21 10.66 -4.33 14.32
N GLN A 22 11.28 -3.29 13.76
CA GLN A 22 10.87 -1.92 14.02
C GLN A 22 9.63 -1.64 13.17
N GLY A 23 8.48 -1.51 13.83
CA GLY A 23 7.17 -1.26 13.22
C GLY A 23 7.01 0.15 12.65
N GLN A 24 7.88 0.56 11.73
CA GLN A 24 7.60 1.61 10.76
C GLN A 24 7.11 0.93 9.47
N SER A 25 5.86 1.16 9.07
CA SER A 25 5.42 0.72 7.73
C SER A 25 6.38 1.34 6.71
N ASN A 26 7.03 0.53 5.88
CA ASN A 26 8.03 1.02 4.95
C ASN A 26 7.32 1.59 3.72
N VAL A 27 6.62 2.72 3.90
CA VAL A 27 5.85 3.39 2.84
C VAL A 27 6.73 3.70 1.62
N GLY A 28 8.05 3.81 1.82
CA GLY A 28 9.03 3.89 0.74
C GLY A 28 8.89 2.79 -0.31
N ASN A 29 8.74 1.53 0.10
CA ASN A 29 8.54 0.42 -0.84
C ASN A 29 7.23 0.56 -1.63
N ILE A 30 6.15 1.00 -0.97
CA ILE A 30 4.85 1.24 -1.60
C ILE A 30 4.96 2.39 -2.61
N ILE A 31 5.63 3.48 -2.23
CA ILE A 31 5.86 4.65 -3.10
C ILE A 31 6.72 4.27 -4.30
N ASP A 32 7.78 3.50 -4.11
CA ASP A 32 8.64 3.02 -5.21
C ASP A 32 7.86 2.12 -6.17
N TYR A 33 7.01 1.23 -5.66
CA TYR A 33 6.07 0.47 -6.48
C TYR A 33 5.17 1.40 -7.28
N ILE A 34 4.50 2.39 -6.66
CA ILE A 34 3.62 3.34 -7.37
C ILE A 34 4.41 4.06 -8.48
N LYS A 35 5.54 4.68 -8.15
CA LYS A 35 6.33 5.52 -9.07
C LYS A 35 6.93 4.72 -10.21
N LYS A 36 7.59 3.60 -9.89
CA LYS A 36 8.48 2.87 -10.81
C LYS A 36 7.90 1.55 -11.28
N GLY A 37 6.97 0.96 -10.53
CA GLY A 37 6.48 -0.40 -10.77
C GLY A 37 7.52 -1.45 -10.38
N ASP A 38 8.37 -1.14 -9.41
CA ASP A 38 9.36 -2.08 -8.90
C ASP A 38 8.66 -3.25 -8.19
N THR A 39 8.79 -4.44 -8.77
CA THR A 39 8.18 -5.67 -8.27
C THR A 39 9.13 -6.51 -7.41
N SER A 40 10.37 -6.08 -7.21
CA SER A 40 11.38 -6.82 -6.43
C SER A 40 10.93 -7.08 -4.98
N LYS A 41 10.09 -6.20 -4.43
CA LYS A 41 9.55 -6.27 -3.07
C LYS A 41 8.05 -6.54 -3.01
N ILE A 42 7.45 -7.09 -4.08
CA ILE A 42 5.99 -7.25 -4.17
C ILE A 42 5.40 -8.06 -3.00
N VAL A 43 6.12 -9.09 -2.53
CA VAL A 43 5.71 -9.91 -1.38
C VAL A 43 5.84 -9.15 -0.06
N GLU A 44 6.85 -8.29 0.08
CA GLU A 44 7.01 -7.41 1.25
C GLU A 44 5.93 -6.32 1.30
N ILE A 45 5.44 -5.87 0.14
CA ILE A 45 4.39 -4.85 0.05
C ILE A 45 3.02 -5.46 0.34
N PHE A 46 2.64 -6.49 -0.44
CA PHE A 46 1.28 -7.03 -0.48
C PHE A 46 1.07 -8.27 0.39
N GLY A 47 2.13 -8.86 0.95
CA GLY A 47 2.05 -10.11 1.72
C GLY A 47 1.27 -9.98 3.03
N SER A 48 0.97 -11.12 3.64
CA SER A 48 0.15 -11.22 4.85
C SER A 48 0.76 -10.57 6.10
N ASN A 49 2.02 -10.13 6.06
CA ASN A 49 2.70 -9.30 7.07
C ASN A 49 3.40 -8.09 6.42
N GLY A 50 2.95 -7.71 5.23
CA GLY A 50 3.59 -6.71 4.40
C GLY A 50 3.29 -5.27 4.81
N ASP A 51 3.94 -4.34 4.12
CA ASP A 51 3.89 -2.90 4.38
C ASP A 51 2.45 -2.37 4.40
N ILE A 52 1.59 -2.83 3.50
CA ILE A 52 0.18 -2.38 3.42
C ILE A 52 -0.61 -2.83 4.65
N LYS A 53 -0.41 -4.07 5.12
CA LYS A 53 -1.10 -4.55 6.33
C LYS A 53 -0.63 -3.78 7.58
N ASN A 54 0.67 -3.49 7.65
CA ASN A 54 1.24 -2.71 8.75
C ASN A 54 0.74 -1.27 8.73
N LEU A 55 0.51 -0.69 7.55
CA LEU A 55 -0.09 0.64 7.37
C LEU A 55 -1.51 0.73 7.95
N VAL A 56 -2.35 -0.28 7.73
CA VAL A 56 -3.77 -0.28 8.17
C VAL A 56 -4.00 -0.99 9.51
N ARG A 57 -2.94 -1.30 10.26
CA ARG A 57 -3.03 -2.02 11.54
C ARG A 57 -3.79 -1.21 12.61
N SER A 58 -3.88 0.11 12.45
CA SER A 58 -4.65 0.98 13.34
C SER A 58 -6.15 0.60 13.30
N PRO A 59 -6.79 0.31 14.45
CA PRO A 59 -8.19 -0.17 14.50
C PRO A 59 -9.21 0.89 14.09
N VAL A 60 -8.76 2.09 13.77
CA VAL A 60 -9.58 3.29 13.64
C VAL A 60 -10.09 3.47 12.20
N ILE A 61 -9.49 2.77 11.23
CA ILE A 61 -9.83 2.89 9.81
C ILE A 61 -10.64 1.68 9.40
N THR A 62 -11.91 1.91 9.10
CA THR A 62 -12.81 0.84 8.68
C THR A 62 -12.87 0.71 7.17
N LYS A 63 -13.05 -0.52 6.71
CA LYS A 63 -13.29 -0.85 5.29
C LYS A 63 -14.42 -0.02 4.68
N THR A 64 -15.50 0.21 5.43
CA THR A 64 -16.66 0.99 4.98
C THR A 64 -16.33 2.46 4.74
N GLN A 65 -15.46 3.06 5.55
CA GLN A 65 -15.00 4.44 5.31
C GLN A 65 -14.15 4.51 4.04
N LEU A 66 -13.21 3.56 3.87
CA LEU A 66 -12.30 3.55 2.73
C LEU A 66 -13.00 3.25 1.39
N ARG A 67 -14.01 2.37 1.37
CA ARG A 67 -14.77 2.05 0.14
C ARG A 67 -15.41 3.25 -0.52
N LYS A 68 -15.85 4.26 0.26
CA LYS A 68 -16.40 5.51 -0.27
C LYS A 68 -15.42 6.28 -1.16
N PHE A 69 -14.13 6.00 -1.02
CA PHE A 69 -13.05 6.61 -1.79
C PHE A 69 -12.53 5.71 -2.91
N TYR A 70 -12.80 4.40 -2.84
CA TYR A 70 -12.39 3.45 -3.87
C TYR A 70 -13.17 3.65 -5.17
N ASP A 71 -14.49 3.74 -5.10
CA ASP A 71 -15.32 3.88 -6.30
C ASP A 71 -14.94 5.13 -7.11
N PRO A 72 -14.69 6.31 -6.49
CA PRO A 72 -14.11 7.46 -7.18
C PRO A 72 -12.73 7.21 -7.83
N ILE A 73 -11.82 6.47 -7.18
CA ILE A 73 -10.50 6.12 -7.74
C ILE A 73 -10.67 5.21 -8.97
N VAL A 74 -11.55 4.21 -8.89
CA VAL A 74 -11.81 3.29 -10.01
C VAL A 74 -12.48 4.02 -11.16
N ALA A 75 -13.48 4.86 -10.89
CA ALA A 75 -14.13 5.66 -11.92
C ALA A 75 -13.15 6.64 -12.59
N LEU A 76 -12.23 7.22 -11.81
CA LEU A 76 -11.12 8.01 -12.34
C LEU A 76 -10.26 7.16 -13.27
N ARG A 77 -9.76 6.01 -12.81
CA ARG A 77 -8.95 5.07 -13.60
C ARG A 77 -9.64 4.70 -14.91
N ASP A 78 -10.90 4.28 -14.85
CA ASP A 78 -11.69 3.89 -16.02
C ASP A 78 -11.89 5.06 -16.99
N SER A 79 -12.07 6.29 -16.48
CA SER A 79 -12.13 7.49 -17.32
C SER A 79 -10.84 7.72 -18.12
N VAL A 80 -9.67 7.41 -17.54
CA VAL A 80 -8.37 7.61 -18.20
C VAL A 80 -8.09 6.53 -19.24
N VAL A 81 -8.43 5.29 -18.91
CA VAL A 81 -8.26 4.14 -19.81
C VAL A 81 -9.17 4.25 -21.03
N ASN A 82 -10.41 4.71 -20.86
CA ASN A 82 -11.41 4.74 -21.92
C ASN A 82 -11.48 6.07 -22.69
N ASN A 83 -10.98 7.19 -22.15
CA ASN A 83 -10.90 8.45 -22.87
C ASN A 83 -9.44 8.90 -23.06
N GLN A 84 -8.97 8.85 -24.31
CA GLN A 84 -7.66 9.42 -24.72
C GLN A 84 -7.54 10.94 -24.47
N LYS A 85 -8.65 11.62 -24.13
CA LYS A 85 -8.71 13.05 -23.78
C LYS A 85 -8.98 13.30 -22.29
N ALA A 86 -8.93 12.30 -21.41
CA ALA A 86 -9.09 12.53 -19.99
C ALA A 86 -8.09 13.60 -19.54
N ASN A 87 -8.61 14.72 -19.04
CA ASN A 87 -7.79 15.87 -18.70
C ASN A 87 -6.90 15.48 -17.52
N ARG A 88 -5.60 15.36 -17.77
CA ARG A 88 -4.60 14.94 -16.77
C ARG A 88 -4.63 15.86 -15.55
N ASP A 89 -4.91 17.14 -15.75
CA ASP A 89 -5.09 18.10 -14.67
C ASP A 89 -6.35 17.84 -13.84
N GLU A 90 -7.43 17.39 -14.46
CA GLU A 90 -8.66 17.01 -13.75
C GLU A 90 -8.43 15.77 -12.88
N ILE A 91 -7.66 14.80 -13.36
CA ILE A 91 -7.28 13.60 -12.60
C ILE A 91 -6.44 14.00 -11.38
N LYS A 92 -5.40 14.82 -11.58
CA LYS A 92 -4.56 15.35 -10.51
C LYS A 92 -5.39 16.13 -9.48
N ALA A 93 -6.31 16.98 -9.93
CA ALA A 93 -7.20 17.75 -9.06
C ALA A 93 -8.12 16.85 -8.23
N LYS A 94 -8.76 15.86 -8.87
CA LYS A 94 -9.64 14.91 -8.16
C LYS A 94 -8.88 14.07 -7.13
N LEU A 95 -7.68 13.61 -7.47
CA LEU A 95 -6.79 12.90 -6.53
C LEU A 95 -6.38 13.81 -5.36
N ALA A 96 -6.03 15.08 -5.62
CA ALA A 96 -5.66 16.02 -4.57
C ALA A 96 -6.82 16.31 -3.59
N ILE A 97 -8.06 16.40 -4.10
CA ILE A 97 -9.27 16.63 -3.31
C ILE A 97 -9.63 15.41 -2.44
N MET A 98 -9.12 14.21 -2.74
CA MET A 98 -9.38 13.04 -1.90
C MET A 98 -8.87 13.21 -0.46
N ILE A 99 -7.74 13.89 -0.27
CA ILE A 99 -7.14 14.08 1.06
C ILE A 99 -8.07 14.85 2.02
N PRO A 100 -8.57 16.05 1.70
CA PRO A 100 -9.49 16.74 2.59
C PRO A 100 -10.81 15.96 2.80
N LEU A 101 -11.28 15.20 1.82
CA LEU A 101 -12.48 14.36 1.99
C LEU A 101 -12.23 13.17 2.94
N LEU A 102 -11.04 12.57 2.88
CA LEU A 102 -10.59 11.52 3.78
C LEU A 102 -10.43 12.05 5.20
N GLN A 103 -9.78 13.22 5.37
CA GLN A 103 -9.68 13.91 6.65
C GLN A 103 -11.07 14.16 7.26
N TYR A 104 -12.00 14.67 6.47
CA TYR A 104 -13.38 14.89 6.92
C TYR A 104 -14.07 13.60 7.36
N SER A 105 -13.93 12.52 6.56
CA SER A 105 -14.56 11.22 6.84
C SER A 105 -13.93 10.48 8.03
N LEU A 106 -12.68 10.78 8.33
CA LEU A 106 -11.91 10.25 9.44
C LEU A 106 -11.78 11.25 10.61
N ARG A 107 -12.53 12.35 10.62
CA ARG A 107 -12.41 13.39 11.67
C ARG A 107 -12.68 12.87 13.09
N ASN A 108 -13.52 11.84 13.21
CA ASN A 108 -13.87 11.20 14.48
C ASN A 108 -12.96 10.02 14.81
N ALA A 109 -12.05 9.67 13.89
CA ALA A 109 -11.09 8.60 14.03
C ALA A 109 -9.82 9.15 14.70
N ARG A 110 -9.78 9.09 16.04
CA ARG A 110 -8.59 9.40 16.83
C ARG A 110 -7.41 8.57 16.29
N ASP A 111 -6.28 9.19 15.97
CA ASP A 111 -5.09 8.52 15.40
C ASP A 111 -5.19 8.11 13.92
N ALA A 112 -6.11 8.70 13.14
CA ALA A 112 -6.13 8.53 11.67
C ALA A 112 -5.07 9.37 10.93
N GLU A 113 -4.54 10.41 11.58
CA GLU A 113 -3.62 11.38 10.98
C GLU A 113 -2.35 10.73 10.39
N PRO A 114 -1.63 9.82 11.08
CA PRO A 114 -0.45 9.16 10.49
C PRO A 114 -0.77 8.32 9.25
N PHE A 115 -1.99 7.80 9.12
CA PHE A 115 -2.41 7.10 7.91
C PHE A 115 -2.70 8.09 6.77
N ILE A 116 -3.39 9.19 7.09
CA ILE A 116 -3.71 10.24 6.12
C ILE A 116 -2.42 10.84 5.54
N GLU A 117 -1.41 11.09 6.37
CA GLU A 117 -0.09 11.57 5.92
C GLU A 117 0.55 10.62 4.91
N LYS A 118 0.58 9.32 5.21
CA LYS A 118 1.14 8.29 4.33
C LYS A 118 0.35 8.17 3.03
N LEU A 119 -0.98 8.28 3.10
CA LEU A 119 -1.85 8.28 1.93
C LEU A 119 -1.63 9.52 1.06
N GLN A 120 -1.37 10.67 1.68
CA GLN A 120 -0.97 11.89 0.98
C GLN A 120 0.36 11.71 0.25
N GLU A 121 1.35 11.04 0.85
CA GLU A 121 2.60 10.71 0.16
C GLU A 121 2.39 9.78 -1.04
N MET A 122 1.52 8.78 -0.92
CA MET A 122 1.15 7.89 -2.02
C MET A 122 0.44 8.66 -3.15
N ILE A 123 -0.48 9.57 -2.83
CA ILE A 123 -1.15 10.41 -3.84
C ILE A 123 -0.16 11.35 -4.52
N LYS A 124 0.75 11.98 -3.75
CA LYS A 124 1.86 12.77 -4.31
C LYS A 124 2.70 11.96 -5.30
N ALA A 125 2.99 10.71 -4.96
CA ALA A 125 3.73 9.80 -5.84
C ALA A 125 3.04 9.55 -7.20
N VAL A 126 1.70 9.61 -7.24
CA VAL A 126 0.92 9.53 -8.48
C VAL A 126 1.02 10.83 -9.28
N ILE A 127 0.81 11.98 -8.64
CA ILE A 127 0.68 13.28 -9.34
C ILE A 127 2.00 13.93 -9.73
N ASP A 128 3.11 13.70 -9.00
CA ASP A 128 4.43 14.31 -9.23
C ASP A 128 5.20 13.67 -10.40
N GLY A 129 4.51 12.91 -11.26
CA GLY A 129 5.08 12.19 -12.39
C GLY A 129 5.08 12.94 -13.70
N SER A 130 5.74 12.35 -14.69
CA SER A 130 5.43 12.67 -16.07
C SER A 130 3.97 12.30 -16.33
N ASP A 131 3.35 13.08 -17.19
CA ASP A 131 1.96 12.87 -17.57
C ASP A 131 1.74 11.54 -18.32
N ASP A 132 2.77 11.04 -19.00
CA ASP A 132 2.73 9.75 -19.72
C ASP A 132 2.78 8.53 -18.78
N ASP A 133 3.28 8.72 -17.56
CA ASP A 133 3.28 7.69 -16.53
C ASP A 133 2.10 7.79 -15.56
N LEU A 134 1.29 8.87 -15.62
CA LEU A 134 0.18 9.11 -14.71
C LEU A 134 -0.80 7.93 -14.66
N VAL A 135 -1.15 7.37 -15.82
CA VAL A 135 -2.08 6.22 -15.91
C VAL A 135 -1.52 4.99 -15.20
N LYS A 136 -0.25 4.66 -15.45
CA LYS A 136 0.42 3.50 -14.84
C LYS A 136 0.55 3.67 -13.33
N ARG A 137 0.85 4.89 -12.87
CA ARG A 137 0.93 5.21 -11.44
C ARG A 137 -0.44 5.14 -10.77
N LEU A 138 -1.49 5.60 -11.46
CA LEU A 138 -2.87 5.50 -11.00
C LEU A 138 -3.35 4.05 -10.91
N ASP A 139 -3.00 3.21 -11.89
CA ASP A 139 -3.27 1.76 -11.85
C ASP A 139 -2.62 1.12 -10.60
N ARG A 140 -1.32 1.34 -10.41
CA ARG A 140 -0.58 0.79 -9.26
C ARG A 140 -1.10 1.33 -7.93
N PHE A 141 -1.47 2.62 -7.88
CA PHE A 141 -2.11 3.20 -6.71
C PHE A 141 -3.47 2.56 -6.42
N SER A 142 -4.24 2.24 -7.46
CA SER A 142 -5.52 1.53 -7.32
C SER A 142 -5.32 0.13 -6.73
N ASP A 143 -4.30 -0.61 -7.17
CA ASP A 143 -3.93 -1.91 -6.59
C ASP A 143 -3.58 -1.79 -5.11
N VAL A 144 -2.74 -0.81 -4.77
CA VAL A 144 -2.36 -0.53 -3.38
C VAL A 144 -3.59 -0.18 -2.55
N PHE A 145 -4.46 0.70 -3.03
CA PHE A 145 -5.64 1.15 -2.28
C PHE A 145 -6.66 0.01 -2.10
N GLN A 146 -6.80 -0.87 -3.09
CA GLN A 146 -7.60 -2.08 -2.96
C GLN A 146 -7.06 -3.00 -1.87
N ALA A 147 -5.73 -3.18 -1.81
CA ALA A 147 -5.09 -3.96 -0.74
C ALA A 147 -5.23 -3.30 0.64
N VAL A 148 -5.14 -1.97 0.73
CA VAL A 148 -5.44 -1.19 1.96
C VAL A 148 -6.85 -1.53 2.45
N ILE A 149 -7.84 -1.52 1.57
CA ILE A 149 -9.23 -1.87 1.90
C ILE A 149 -9.35 -3.33 2.33
N ALA A 150 -8.68 -4.25 1.64
CA ALA A 150 -8.73 -5.67 1.95
C ALA A 150 -8.15 -6.01 3.33
N TYR A 151 -7.07 -5.32 3.74
CA TYR A 151 -6.45 -5.50 5.05
C TYR A 151 -7.09 -4.68 6.17
N SER A 152 -7.92 -3.70 5.83
CA SER A 152 -8.64 -2.88 6.82
C SER A 152 -9.75 -3.68 7.49
N LYS A 153 -9.97 -3.43 8.78
CA LYS A 153 -11.01 -4.15 9.54
C LYS A 153 -12.41 -3.80 9.03
N GLU A 154 -13.30 -4.79 9.05
CA GLU A 154 -14.73 -4.53 8.96
C GLU A 154 -15.23 -3.93 10.27
N LYS A 155 -16.13 -2.95 10.14
CA LYS A 155 -16.79 -2.37 11.31
C LYS A 155 -17.71 -3.46 11.89
N GLN A 156 -17.39 -3.95 13.09
CA GLN A 156 -18.31 -4.77 13.87
C GLN A 156 -19.48 -3.91 14.38
#